data_AF-A0A352B2F9-F1
#
_entry.id   AF-A0A352B2F9-F1
#
_cell.length_a   1.000
_cell.length_b   1.000
_cell.length_c   1.000
_cell.angle_alpha   90.00
_cell.angle_beta   90.00
_cell.angle_gamma   90.00
#
_symmetry.space_group_name_H-M   'P 1'
#
loop_
_entity.id
_entity.type
_entity.pdbx_description
1 polymer ?
#
loop_
_entity_poly.entity_id
_entity_poly.type
_entity_poly.pdbx_seq_one_letter_code
_entity_poly.pdbx_strand_id
1 'polypeptide(L)'
;MLLIAGVMALAPAAGGAEPVVRRPLHPYAVLVHSELGMHITSFDFKYTAALPPFNSVQVQVVRTEGDDGTPAKLLTPADGVQPQFGFQSNSYSAGNKLAYWGIKFDVDRNGRRLDPLDQPPVEFVRPYYTYGTTDGVRPPKATAGERVYLWNTRAPDNDHGPTGQRIAGWPPILARDRALPYTGARGVRLFVDGENGSTDLPITLAPPNLWSAVGLPLTPYLDYSRGNKSLRSGQEVEYQPYQRVIITLNDAAGKPVADRDSTALTALGVIAVDAPACDRCHGSARANGERAKKWRDEAAYWLKTYGDATEHFAATEAAAIS
;
A
#
# COMPACT_ATOMS: atom_id res chain seq x y z
N MET A 1 19.62 31.00 70.90
CA MET A 1 18.87 30.47 69.74
C MET A 1 18.05 31.61 69.16
N LEU A 2 18.43 32.08 67.98
CA LEU A 2 17.84 33.25 67.31
C LEU A 2 16.58 32.81 66.55
N LEU A 3 15.42 33.40 66.87
CA LEU A 3 14.18 33.26 66.11
C LEU A 3 14.18 34.32 65.00
N ILE A 4 14.20 33.89 63.74
CA ILE A 4 13.99 34.77 62.58
C ILE A 4 12.53 34.60 62.15
N ALA A 5 11.72 35.63 62.38
CA ALA A 5 10.37 35.77 61.84
C ALA A 5 10.45 36.37 60.43
N GLY A 6 10.19 35.55 59.41
CA GLY A 6 10.02 36.00 58.03
C GLY A 6 8.54 36.14 57.68
N VAL A 7 8.06 37.37 57.58
CA VAL A 7 6.75 37.69 57.00
C VAL A 7 6.87 37.55 55.48
N MET A 8 6.34 36.47 54.91
CA MET A 8 6.10 36.41 53.46
C MET A 8 4.74 37.05 53.15
N ALA A 9 4.77 38.23 52.54
CA ALA A 9 3.62 38.83 51.91
C ALA A 9 3.20 37.98 50.70
N LEU A 10 1.95 37.52 50.68
CA LEU A 10 1.32 36.93 49.51
C LEU A 10 1.13 38.01 48.45
N ALA A 11 1.83 37.88 47.32
CA ALA A 11 1.54 38.67 46.13
C ALA A 11 0.16 38.28 45.56
N PRO A 12 -0.62 39.24 45.03
CA PRO A 12 -1.91 38.94 44.42
C PRO A 12 -1.71 38.10 43.16
N ALA A 13 -2.52 37.05 43.01
CA ALA A 13 -2.53 36.18 41.84
C ALA A 13 -2.75 37.02 40.58
N ALA A 14 -1.78 36.98 39.66
CA ALA A 14 -1.93 37.51 38.33
C ALA A 14 -3.14 36.84 37.66
N GLY A 15 -4.07 37.63 37.14
CA GLY A 15 -5.24 37.15 36.42
C GLY A 15 -4.83 36.22 35.29
N GLY A 16 -5.21 34.95 35.41
CA GLY A 16 -5.01 33.96 34.36
C GLY A 16 -5.86 34.35 33.17
N ALA A 17 -5.22 34.66 32.04
CA ALA A 17 -5.91 34.70 30.77
C ALA A 17 -6.55 33.32 30.53
N GLU A 18 -7.84 33.31 30.18
CA GLU A 18 -8.49 32.06 29.79
C GLU A 18 -7.70 31.40 28.66
N PRO A 19 -7.53 30.06 28.69
CA PRO A 19 -6.86 29.37 27.61
C PRO A 19 -7.59 29.64 26.31
N VAL A 20 -6.88 30.25 25.35
CA VAL A 20 -7.41 30.45 23.99
C VAL A 20 -7.61 29.09 23.36
N VAL A 21 -8.85 28.59 23.36
CA VAL A 21 -9.25 27.38 22.66
C VAL A 21 -9.12 27.65 21.17
N ARG A 22 -8.03 27.19 20.55
CA ARG A 22 -7.86 27.26 19.10
C ARG A 22 -8.71 26.18 18.44
N ARG A 23 -9.79 26.61 17.78
CA ARG A 23 -10.63 25.73 16.97
C ARG A 23 -9.85 25.19 15.76
N PRO A 24 -10.16 23.98 15.26
CA PRO A 24 -9.59 23.45 14.03
C PRO A 24 -9.81 24.39 12.84
N LEU A 25 -8.82 24.48 11.95
CA LEU A 25 -8.85 25.37 10.79
C LEU A 25 -9.84 24.92 9.71
N HIS A 26 -10.06 23.62 9.58
CA HIS A 26 -10.93 23.00 8.59
C HIS A 26 -12.10 22.29 9.28
N PRO A 27 -13.29 22.19 8.64
CA PRO A 27 -14.46 21.49 9.19
C PRO A 27 -14.29 19.95 9.19
N TYR A 28 -13.27 19.46 8.49
CA TYR A 28 -12.91 18.05 8.44
C TYR A 28 -11.40 17.87 8.57
N ALA A 29 -10.99 16.81 9.25
CA ALA A 29 -9.64 16.26 9.20
C ALA A 29 -9.68 14.93 8.46
N VAL A 30 -8.91 14.81 7.38
CA VAL A 30 -8.76 13.57 6.61
C VAL A 30 -7.39 12.99 6.92
N LEU A 31 -7.37 11.90 7.66
CA LEU A 31 -6.16 11.19 8.03
C LEU A 31 -5.89 10.13 6.99
N VAL A 32 -4.75 10.21 6.31
CA VAL A 32 -4.34 9.25 5.29
C VAL A 32 -3.11 8.51 5.80
N HIS A 33 -3.22 7.19 5.87
CA HIS A 33 -2.14 6.29 6.28
C HIS A 33 -2.05 5.11 5.32
N SER A 34 -0.97 4.38 5.44
CA SER A 34 -0.71 3.19 4.64
C SER A 34 0.01 2.16 5.48
N GLU A 35 -0.45 0.92 5.38
CA GLU A 35 0.38 -0.23 5.72
C GLU A 35 1.17 -0.61 4.46
N LEU A 36 2.49 -0.70 4.64
CA LEU A 36 3.40 -1.25 3.65
C LEU A 36 3.39 -2.77 3.82
N GLY A 37 2.95 -3.50 2.79
CA GLY A 37 3.25 -4.94 2.73
C GLY A 37 4.76 -5.13 2.63
N MET A 38 5.33 -6.14 3.28
CA MET A 38 6.79 -6.37 3.21
C MET A 38 7.23 -6.72 1.78
N HIS A 39 8.14 -5.97 1.17
CA HIS A 39 8.73 -6.33 -0.13
C HIS A 39 10.23 -6.57 -0.03
N ILE A 40 10.67 -7.66 -0.66
CA ILE A 40 12.03 -7.81 -1.19
C ILE A 40 11.79 -8.11 -2.66
N THR A 41 12.06 -7.15 -3.55
CA THR A 41 11.66 -7.26 -4.96
C THR A 41 12.82 -6.97 -5.89
N SER A 42 13.02 -7.84 -6.87
CA SER A 42 13.59 -7.45 -8.17
C SER A 42 12.51 -6.79 -9.03
N PHE A 43 12.88 -6.22 -10.18
CA PHE A 43 11.91 -5.57 -11.07
C PHE A 43 10.97 -6.57 -11.75
N ASP A 44 11.41 -7.82 -11.86
CA ASP A 44 10.69 -8.85 -12.58
C ASP A 44 10.14 -10.01 -11.74
N PHE A 45 10.35 -10.00 -10.42
CA PHE A 45 9.82 -11.02 -9.48
C PHE A 45 10.25 -12.46 -9.78
N LYS A 46 11.18 -12.71 -10.72
CA LYS A 46 11.59 -14.06 -11.08
C LYS A 46 12.40 -14.75 -10.00
N TYR A 47 13.12 -13.97 -9.21
CA TYR A 47 14.17 -14.50 -8.33
C TYR A 47 13.86 -14.41 -6.85
N THR A 48 13.19 -13.35 -6.39
CA THR A 48 12.79 -13.20 -4.99
C THR A 48 11.51 -12.38 -4.88
N ALA A 49 10.55 -12.87 -4.08
CA ALA A 49 9.43 -12.11 -3.57
C ALA A 49 9.14 -12.55 -2.13
N ALA A 50 9.25 -11.66 -1.15
CA ALA A 50 8.84 -11.98 0.23
C ALA A 50 7.32 -11.84 0.42
N LEU A 51 6.68 -10.87 -0.24
CA LEU A 51 5.23 -10.76 -0.44
C LEU A 51 4.97 -9.96 -1.74
N PRO A 52 3.75 -9.98 -2.30
CA PRO A 52 3.42 -9.15 -3.45
C PRO A 52 3.48 -7.65 -3.09
N PRO A 53 3.69 -6.72 -4.07
CA PRO A 53 3.96 -5.26 -3.96
C PRO A 53 2.78 -4.44 -3.38
N PHE A 54 2.15 -4.93 -2.32
CA PHE A 54 0.86 -4.52 -1.81
C PHE A 54 0.99 -3.44 -0.76
N ASN A 55 0.69 -2.22 -1.18
CA ASN A 55 0.42 -1.10 -0.31
C ASN A 55 -1.07 -0.98 -0.02
N SER A 56 -1.43 -0.40 1.12
CA SER A 56 -2.80 0.02 1.36
C SER A 56 -2.92 1.54 1.37
N VAL A 57 -4.02 2.05 0.84
CA VAL A 57 -4.53 3.39 1.18
C VAL A 57 -5.53 3.18 2.29
N GLN A 58 -5.34 3.83 3.43
CA GLN A 58 -6.25 3.79 4.56
C GLN A 58 -6.59 5.22 4.96
N VAL A 59 -7.88 5.49 5.11
CA VAL A 59 -8.42 6.83 5.31
C VAL A 59 -9.41 6.82 6.46
N GLN A 60 -9.22 7.75 7.39
CA GLN A 60 -10.22 8.12 8.38
C GLN A 60 -10.63 9.57 8.15
N VAL A 61 -11.92 9.84 8.21
CA VAL A 61 -12.47 11.19 8.05
C VAL A 61 -13.12 11.58 9.36
N VAL A 62 -12.67 12.68 9.93
CA VAL A 62 -13.21 13.23 11.16
C VAL A 62 -13.85 14.56 10.82
N ARG A 63 -15.14 14.73 11.10
CA ARG A 63 -15.73 16.07 11.19
C ARG A 63 -15.21 16.70 12.46
N THR A 64 -14.60 17.88 12.36
CA THR A 64 -14.05 18.58 13.52
C THR A 64 -15.16 19.14 14.40
N GLU A 65 -14.80 19.65 15.57
CA GLU A 65 -15.73 20.39 16.41
C GLU A 65 -16.35 21.56 15.63
N GLY A 66 -17.67 21.67 15.69
CA GLY A 66 -18.44 22.71 15.01
C GLY A 66 -18.35 24.03 15.76
N ASP A 67 -18.59 25.13 15.04
CA ASP A 67 -18.58 26.45 15.67
C ASP A 67 -19.72 26.64 16.70
N ASP A 68 -20.73 25.77 16.61
CA ASP A 68 -21.90 25.62 17.46
C ASP A 68 -21.68 24.68 18.68
N GLY A 69 -20.46 24.19 18.89
CA GLY A 69 -20.12 23.24 19.96
C GLY A 69 -20.50 21.79 19.65
N THR A 70 -20.89 21.48 18.41
CA THR A 70 -21.08 20.09 17.98
C THR A 70 -19.76 19.33 18.14
N PRO A 71 -19.73 18.18 18.85
CA PRO A 71 -18.50 17.45 19.07
C PRO A 71 -17.92 16.87 17.78
N ALA A 72 -16.60 16.72 17.76
CA ALA A 72 -15.90 16.03 16.70
C ALA A 72 -16.43 14.59 16.55
N LYS A 73 -16.53 14.10 15.30
CA LYS A 73 -17.09 12.79 14.98
C LYS A 73 -16.24 12.10 13.93
N LEU A 74 -15.81 10.87 14.22
CA LEU A 74 -15.32 9.95 13.19
C LEU A 74 -16.50 9.57 12.29
N LEU A 75 -16.38 9.90 11.01
CA LEU A 75 -17.44 9.67 10.05
C LEU A 75 -17.47 8.21 9.60
N THR A 76 -18.63 7.80 9.13
CA THR A 76 -18.92 6.48 8.56
C THR A 76 -19.76 6.64 7.30
N PRO A 77 -20.03 5.58 6.52
CA PRO A 77 -20.95 5.66 5.39
C PRO A 77 -22.36 6.15 5.77
N ALA A 78 -22.80 5.92 7.01
CA ALA A 78 -24.10 6.39 7.51
C ALA A 78 -24.18 7.92 7.60
N ASP A 79 -23.05 8.62 7.57
CA ASP A 79 -22.96 10.07 7.51
C ASP A 79 -23.06 10.64 6.08
N GLY A 80 -23.29 9.76 5.09
CA GLY A 80 -23.48 10.17 3.69
C GLY A 80 -22.21 10.68 3.03
N VAL A 81 -21.05 10.17 3.44
CA VAL A 81 -19.74 10.52 2.85
C VAL A 81 -19.07 9.32 2.18
N GLN A 82 -18.37 9.59 1.08
CA GLN A 82 -17.66 8.60 0.28
C GLN A 82 -16.32 9.17 -0.19
N PRO A 83 -15.21 8.88 0.53
CA PRO A 83 -13.88 9.26 0.09
C PRO A 83 -13.51 8.57 -1.23
N GLN A 84 -12.83 9.31 -2.10
CA GLN A 84 -12.21 8.80 -3.31
C GLN A 84 -10.70 9.04 -3.29
N PHE A 85 -9.94 8.17 -3.95
CA PHE A 85 -8.47 8.28 -4.02
C PHE A 85 -7.93 8.39 -5.45
N GLY A 86 -6.73 8.94 -5.58
CA GLY A 86 -5.92 8.85 -6.80
C GLY A 86 -4.47 9.24 -6.56
N PHE A 87 -3.54 8.65 -7.30
CA PHE A 87 -2.10 8.86 -7.15
C PHE A 87 -1.54 9.83 -8.19
N GLN A 88 -0.73 10.78 -7.76
CA GLN A 88 -0.09 11.72 -8.66
C GLN A 88 0.91 11.00 -9.57
N SER A 89 0.65 11.03 -10.88
CA SER A 89 1.46 10.37 -11.90
C SER A 89 1.77 8.89 -11.61
N ASN A 90 0.80 8.16 -11.08
CA ASN A 90 0.89 6.71 -10.93
C ASN A 90 -0.47 6.06 -11.20
N SER A 91 -0.69 5.64 -12.45
CA SER A 91 -1.96 5.08 -12.89
C SER A 91 -1.91 3.60 -13.23
N TYR A 92 -0.72 3.02 -13.25
CA TYR A 92 -0.44 1.62 -13.55
C TYR A 92 0.93 1.22 -12.95
N SER A 93 1.13 -0.08 -12.81
CA SER A 93 2.37 -0.71 -12.38
C SER A 93 2.81 -1.83 -13.33
N ALA A 94 1.88 -2.51 -14.00
CA ALA A 94 2.19 -3.56 -14.94
C ALA A 94 2.95 -3.04 -16.17
N GLY A 95 3.74 -3.91 -16.79
CA GLY A 95 4.43 -3.62 -18.05
C GLY A 95 5.85 -3.13 -17.82
N ASN A 96 6.08 -1.82 -17.95
CA ASN A 96 7.43 -1.24 -17.93
C ASN A 96 7.90 -0.69 -16.57
N LYS A 97 7.08 -0.83 -15.53
CA LYS A 97 7.43 -0.55 -14.13
C LYS A 97 7.60 -1.83 -13.31
N LEU A 98 6.79 -2.84 -13.62
CA LEU A 98 6.76 -4.12 -12.93
C LEU A 98 6.37 -5.25 -13.87
N ALA A 99 7.17 -6.33 -13.88
CA ALA A 99 6.81 -7.52 -14.66
C ALA A 99 5.81 -8.44 -13.95
N TYR A 100 5.48 -8.18 -12.68
CA TYR A 100 4.70 -9.04 -11.77
C TYR A 100 3.61 -9.88 -12.46
N TRP A 101 2.61 -9.29 -13.11
CA TRP A 101 1.52 -10.05 -13.76
C TRP A 101 1.90 -10.84 -15.02
N GLY A 102 3.03 -10.51 -15.64
CA GLY A 102 3.52 -11.15 -16.87
C GLY A 102 4.51 -12.30 -16.61
N ILE A 103 4.92 -12.53 -15.37
CA ILE A 103 5.94 -13.53 -15.02
C ILE A 103 5.28 -14.76 -14.41
N LYS A 104 5.24 -15.83 -15.19
CA LYS A 104 4.77 -17.13 -14.73
C LYS A 104 5.84 -17.83 -13.90
N PHE A 105 5.46 -18.35 -12.74
CA PHE A 105 6.32 -19.20 -11.92
C PHE A 105 6.03 -20.66 -12.24
N ASP A 106 7.08 -21.45 -12.52
CA ASP A 106 7.01 -22.89 -12.81
C ASP A 106 6.75 -23.66 -11.51
N VAL A 107 5.46 -23.80 -11.17
CA VAL A 107 5.02 -24.30 -9.85
C VAL A 107 5.39 -25.76 -9.65
N ASP A 108 5.32 -26.58 -10.70
CA ASP A 108 5.62 -28.01 -10.64
C ASP A 108 7.06 -28.35 -11.06
N ARG A 109 7.85 -27.33 -11.42
CA ARG A 109 9.29 -27.40 -11.72
C ARG A 109 9.62 -28.31 -12.89
N ASN A 110 8.71 -28.39 -13.85
CA ASN A 110 8.87 -29.27 -15.01
C ASN A 110 9.55 -28.58 -16.21
N GLY A 111 9.83 -27.28 -16.11
CA GLY A 111 10.50 -26.48 -17.13
C GLY A 111 9.60 -26.03 -18.29
N ARG A 112 8.29 -26.27 -18.25
CA ARG A 112 7.34 -25.90 -19.30
C ARG A 112 6.79 -24.50 -19.06
N ARG A 113 7.03 -23.60 -20.02
CA ARG A 113 6.65 -22.18 -19.91
C ARG A 113 5.15 -21.87 -19.99
N LEU A 114 4.32 -22.83 -20.37
CA LEU A 114 2.91 -22.61 -20.72
C LEU A 114 1.94 -23.39 -19.84
N ASP A 115 2.38 -23.81 -18.66
CA ASP A 115 1.51 -24.61 -17.82
C ASP A 115 0.33 -23.75 -17.32
N PRO A 116 -0.91 -24.30 -17.34
CA PRO A 116 -2.09 -23.55 -16.90
C PRO A 116 -2.04 -23.15 -15.42
N LEU A 117 -1.27 -23.91 -14.62
CA LEU A 117 -1.08 -23.69 -13.18
C LEU A 117 0.01 -22.65 -12.88
N ASP A 118 0.86 -22.32 -13.86
CA ASP A 118 1.90 -21.32 -13.69
C ASP A 118 1.30 -19.91 -13.76
N GLN A 119 1.24 -19.26 -12.61
CA GLN A 119 0.65 -17.95 -12.42
C GLN A 119 1.53 -17.12 -11.46
N PRO A 120 1.82 -15.85 -11.76
CA PRO A 120 2.39 -14.94 -10.78
C PRO A 120 1.40 -14.65 -9.64
N PRO A 121 1.82 -14.54 -8.37
CA PRO A 121 2.96 -15.12 -7.68
C PRO A 121 2.47 -16.31 -6.84
N VAL A 122 1.82 -17.30 -7.48
CA VAL A 122 0.97 -18.27 -6.79
C VAL A 122 1.67 -18.95 -5.62
N GLU A 123 2.98 -19.25 -5.67
CA GLU A 123 3.68 -19.90 -4.56
C GLU A 123 3.58 -19.12 -3.23
N PHE A 124 3.75 -17.80 -3.24
CA PHE A 124 3.81 -16.99 -2.02
C PHE A 124 2.43 -16.62 -1.46
N VAL A 125 1.40 -16.60 -2.30
CA VAL A 125 0.05 -16.16 -1.90
C VAL A 125 -0.99 -17.28 -1.89
N ARG A 126 -0.65 -18.47 -2.39
CA ARG A 126 -1.49 -19.67 -2.37
C ARG A 126 -2.06 -20.01 -1.00
N PRO A 127 -1.39 -19.75 0.14
CA PRO A 127 -1.99 -20.05 1.43
C PRO A 127 -3.20 -19.16 1.78
N TYR A 128 -3.36 -18.00 1.14
CA TYR A 128 -4.39 -17.03 1.52
C TYR A 128 -5.71 -17.24 0.76
N TYR A 129 -6.83 -17.24 1.49
CA TYR A 129 -8.17 -17.42 0.92
C TYR A 129 -9.25 -16.61 1.64
N THR A 130 -10.42 -16.50 1.01
CA THR A 130 -11.68 -16.03 1.62
C THR A 130 -12.76 -17.10 1.51
N TYR A 131 -13.92 -16.87 2.14
CA TYR A 131 -15.14 -17.67 1.96
C TYR A 131 -16.22 -16.85 1.22
N GLY A 132 -15.82 -15.97 0.31
CA GLY A 132 -16.69 -15.02 -0.37
C GLY A 132 -16.16 -13.60 -0.29
N THR A 133 -16.87 -12.72 0.41
CA THR A 133 -16.49 -11.31 0.60
C THR A 133 -15.22 -11.16 1.44
N THR A 134 -14.55 -10.01 1.31
CA THR A 134 -13.25 -9.72 1.92
C THR A 134 -13.36 -9.12 3.32
N ASP A 135 -14.57 -9.06 3.88
CA ASP A 135 -14.86 -8.59 5.25
C ASP A 135 -14.50 -9.64 6.33
N GLY A 136 -13.88 -10.76 5.93
CA GLY A 136 -13.26 -11.70 6.86
C GLY A 136 -14.23 -12.59 7.60
N VAL A 137 -15.39 -12.90 7.00
CA VAL A 137 -16.38 -13.80 7.60
C VAL A 137 -16.23 -15.19 7.02
N ARG A 138 -16.01 -16.15 7.90
CA ARG A 138 -16.26 -17.55 7.59
C ARG A 138 -17.75 -17.84 7.78
N PRO A 139 -18.49 -18.27 6.74
CA PRO A 139 -19.87 -18.69 6.89
C PRO A 139 -20.00 -19.83 7.92
N PRO A 140 -21.09 -19.87 8.70
CA PRO A 140 -21.38 -21.01 9.57
C PRO A 140 -21.38 -22.30 8.76
N LYS A 141 -20.67 -23.34 9.24
CA LYS A 141 -20.53 -24.65 8.58
C LYS A 141 -19.83 -24.64 7.22
N ALA A 142 -19.16 -23.56 6.84
CA ALA A 142 -18.34 -23.55 5.63
C ALA A 142 -17.34 -24.71 5.62
N THR A 143 -17.11 -25.27 4.44
CA THR A 143 -16.22 -26.41 4.20
C THR A 143 -14.99 -25.97 3.42
N ALA A 144 -13.94 -26.79 3.40
CA ALA A 144 -12.73 -26.48 2.65
C ALA A 144 -12.97 -26.27 1.13
N GLY A 145 -14.02 -26.86 0.56
CA GLY A 145 -14.39 -26.69 -0.84
C GLY A 145 -14.98 -25.31 -1.19
N GLU A 146 -15.37 -24.52 -0.17
CA GLU A 146 -15.92 -23.17 -0.37
C GLU A 146 -14.84 -22.08 -0.26
N ARG A 147 -13.59 -22.47 -0.05
CA ARG A 147 -12.45 -21.55 0.02
C ARG A 147 -12.15 -20.99 -1.37
N VAL A 148 -12.12 -19.67 -1.46
CA VAL A 148 -11.68 -18.93 -2.64
C VAL A 148 -10.25 -18.48 -2.40
N TYR A 149 -9.30 -19.23 -2.93
CA TYR A 149 -7.89 -18.91 -2.81
C TYR A 149 -7.54 -17.73 -3.71
N LEU A 150 -6.83 -16.76 -3.15
CA LEU A 150 -6.35 -15.63 -3.91
C LEU A 150 -5.26 -16.13 -4.89
N TRP A 151 -5.27 -15.60 -6.12
CA TRP A 151 -4.38 -16.00 -7.24
C TRP A 151 -4.50 -17.43 -7.78
N ASN A 152 -5.06 -18.38 -7.02
CA ASN A 152 -5.36 -19.72 -7.52
C ASN A 152 -6.80 -19.83 -8.05
N THR A 153 -7.79 -19.48 -7.22
CA THR A 153 -9.21 -19.51 -7.61
C THR A 153 -9.65 -18.18 -8.21
N ARG A 154 -9.13 -17.06 -7.67
CA ARG A 154 -9.42 -15.71 -8.14
C ARG A 154 -8.14 -14.88 -8.17
N ALA A 155 -7.53 -14.80 -9.35
CA ALA A 155 -6.45 -13.84 -9.59
C ALA A 155 -7.05 -12.43 -9.73
N PRO A 156 -6.43 -11.40 -9.14
CA PRO A 156 -6.80 -10.03 -9.45
C PRO A 156 -6.33 -9.65 -10.85
N ASP A 157 -7.06 -8.72 -11.44
CA ASP A 157 -6.68 -8.11 -12.71
C ASP A 157 -5.35 -7.34 -12.59
N ASN A 158 -4.72 -7.07 -13.74
CA ASN A 158 -3.52 -6.23 -13.79
C ASN A 158 -3.76 -4.89 -13.11
N ASP A 159 -2.80 -4.44 -12.28
CA ASP A 159 -2.88 -3.21 -11.48
C ASP A 159 -3.98 -3.19 -10.41
N HIS A 160 -4.50 -4.37 -10.03
CA HIS A 160 -5.48 -4.51 -8.94
C HIS A 160 -4.86 -5.24 -7.74
N GLY A 161 -5.33 -4.88 -6.55
CA GLY A 161 -5.06 -5.61 -5.33
C GLY A 161 -5.94 -6.84 -5.15
N PRO A 162 -5.67 -7.67 -4.12
CA PRO A 162 -6.38 -8.94 -3.84
C PRO A 162 -7.90 -8.78 -3.74
N THR A 163 -8.33 -7.61 -3.30
CA THR A 163 -9.73 -7.27 -3.03
C THR A 163 -10.40 -6.55 -4.21
N GLY A 164 -9.69 -6.44 -5.34
CA GLY A 164 -10.21 -5.88 -6.59
C GLY A 164 -10.11 -4.36 -6.72
N GLN A 165 -9.54 -3.64 -5.74
CA GLN A 165 -9.28 -2.20 -5.92
C GLN A 165 -8.09 -2.01 -6.86
N ARG A 166 -8.22 -1.03 -7.75
CA ARG A 166 -7.23 -0.72 -8.79
C ARG A 166 -6.41 0.50 -8.45
N ILE A 167 -5.20 0.58 -9.00
CA ILE A 167 -4.46 1.84 -9.03
C ILE A 167 -5.24 2.86 -9.86
N ALA A 168 -5.40 4.07 -9.32
CA ALA A 168 -6.09 5.17 -9.97
C ALA A 168 -5.17 6.39 -10.02
N GLY A 169 -4.90 6.93 -11.21
CA GLY A 169 -4.10 8.14 -11.37
C GLY A 169 -4.87 9.43 -11.03
N TRP A 170 -4.12 10.47 -10.66
CA TRP A 170 -4.60 11.84 -10.43
C TRP A 170 -3.85 12.84 -11.34
N PRO A 171 -4.54 13.83 -11.95
CA PRO A 171 -6.00 13.99 -11.96
C PRO A 171 -6.68 12.85 -12.72
N PRO A 172 -7.98 12.58 -12.48
CA PRO A 172 -8.69 11.55 -13.22
C PRO A 172 -8.74 11.88 -14.70
N ILE A 173 -8.08 11.05 -15.52
CA ILE A 173 -8.19 11.12 -16.98
C ILE A 173 -9.44 10.34 -17.44
N LEU A 174 -9.88 9.35 -16.66
CA LEU A 174 -11.06 8.51 -16.95
C LEU A 174 -11.96 8.41 -15.72
N ALA A 175 -13.28 8.41 -15.95
CA ALA A 175 -14.29 8.13 -14.91
C ALA A 175 -14.25 6.65 -14.53
N ARG A 176 -13.32 6.29 -13.65
CA ARG A 176 -13.18 4.96 -13.07
C ARG A 176 -13.63 4.97 -11.62
N ASP A 177 -14.06 3.81 -11.12
CA ASP A 177 -14.36 3.66 -9.70
C ASP A 177 -13.09 3.93 -8.87
N ARG A 178 -13.22 4.88 -7.96
CA ARG A 178 -12.18 5.40 -7.06
C ARG A 178 -12.70 5.50 -5.64
N ALA A 179 -13.92 5.05 -5.38
CA ALA A 179 -14.50 5.04 -4.06
C ALA A 179 -13.66 4.09 -3.19
N LEU A 180 -13.20 4.59 -2.05
CA LEU A 180 -12.61 3.71 -1.05
C LEU A 180 -13.74 2.93 -0.38
N PRO A 181 -13.70 1.58 -0.33
CA PRO A 181 -14.69 0.82 0.40
C PRO A 181 -14.51 1.01 1.91
N TYR A 182 -15.60 1.00 2.65
CA TYR A 182 -15.57 1.03 4.10
C TYR A 182 -15.33 -0.38 4.66
N THR A 183 -14.37 -0.49 5.56
CA THR A 183 -13.89 -1.77 6.10
C THR A 183 -14.83 -2.38 7.17
N GLY A 184 -15.79 -1.61 7.67
CA GLY A 184 -16.79 -2.05 8.65
C GLY A 184 -16.17 -2.51 9.98
N ALA A 185 -16.96 -3.16 10.82
CA ALA A 185 -16.57 -3.49 12.19
C ALA A 185 -15.44 -4.53 12.32
N ARG A 186 -15.11 -5.26 11.24
CA ARG A 186 -14.14 -6.37 11.27
C ARG A 186 -12.83 -6.07 10.53
N GLY A 187 -12.81 -5.03 9.71
CA GLY A 187 -11.67 -4.79 8.83
C GLY A 187 -11.75 -5.63 7.56
N VAL A 188 -10.68 -5.60 6.78
CA VAL A 188 -10.49 -6.51 5.65
C VAL A 188 -9.64 -7.67 6.12
N ARG A 189 -10.11 -8.91 5.96
CA ARG A 189 -9.36 -10.09 6.39
C ARG A 189 -9.33 -11.19 5.34
N LEU A 190 -8.22 -11.91 5.33
CA LEU A 190 -8.02 -13.16 4.65
C LEU A 190 -7.85 -14.28 5.68
N PHE A 191 -7.91 -15.51 5.22
CA PHE A 191 -7.64 -16.69 6.02
C PHE A 191 -6.42 -17.43 5.47
N VAL A 192 -5.70 -18.11 6.34
CA VAL A 192 -4.57 -18.98 5.99
C VAL A 192 -4.61 -20.25 6.82
N ASP A 193 -4.13 -21.36 6.27
CA ASP A 193 -3.87 -22.58 7.03
C ASP A 193 -2.44 -22.54 7.57
N GLY A 194 -2.26 -22.86 8.86
CA GLY A 194 -0.95 -22.96 9.50
C GLY A 194 -0.31 -24.34 9.29
N GLU A 195 1.01 -24.39 9.34
CA GLU A 195 1.80 -25.62 9.12
C GLU A 195 1.48 -26.76 10.10
N ASN A 196 0.94 -26.44 11.28
CA ASN A 196 0.58 -27.42 12.32
C ASN A 196 -0.85 -27.97 12.19
N GLY A 197 -1.49 -27.80 11.03
CA GLY A 197 -2.87 -28.25 10.79
C GLY A 197 -3.94 -27.30 11.33
N SER A 198 -3.56 -26.14 11.86
CA SER A 198 -4.50 -25.05 12.16
C SER A 198 -5.11 -24.53 10.87
N THR A 199 -6.44 -24.39 10.81
CA THR A 199 -7.13 -23.87 9.63
C THR A 199 -7.85 -22.57 9.93
N ASP A 200 -8.14 -21.80 8.88
CA ASP A 200 -8.92 -20.57 8.95
C ASP A 200 -8.32 -19.50 9.89
N LEU A 201 -6.99 -19.40 9.94
CA LEU A 201 -6.29 -18.38 10.74
C LEU A 201 -6.49 -17.01 10.07
N PRO A 202 -7.11 -16.03 10.75
CA PRO A 202 -7.39 -14.74 10.14
C PRO A 202 -6.14 -13.86 10.07
N ILE A 203 -5.90 -13.27 8.90
CA ILE A 203 -4.89 -12.25 8.64
C ILE A 203 -5.62 -10.95 8.29
N THR A 204 -5.38 -9.90 9.06
CA THR A 204 -6.01 -8.60 8.86
C THR A 204 -5.18 -7.76 7.89
N LEU A 205 -5.77 -7.38 6.75
CA LEU A 205 -5.14 -6.51 5.75
C LEU A 205 -5.45 -5.02 5.95
N ALA A 206 -6.61 -4.71 6.54
CA ALA A 206 -6.95 -3.36 6.95
C ALA A 206 -7.72 -3.39 8.28
N PRO A 207 -7.47 -2.42 9.18
CA PRO A 207 -8.21 -2.26 10.42
C PRO A 207 -9.71 -2.06 10.18
N PRO A 208 -10.55 -2.29 11.19
CA PRO A 208 -11.96 -1.94 11.14
C PRO A 208 -12.19 -0.42 11.17
N ASN A 209 -13.40 -0.02 10.76
CA ASN A 209 -13.98 1.32 10.88
C ASN A 209 -13.22 2.44 10.18
N LEU A 210 -12.61 2.14 9.03
CA LEU A 210 -11.98 3.10 8.13
C LEU A 210 -12.29 2.80 6.66
N TRP A 211 -11.91 3.70 5.75
CA TRP A 211 -11.99 3.46 4.31
C TRP A 211 -10.66 2.96 3.79
N SER A 212 -10.63 1.88 3.00
CA SER A 212 -9.36 1.34 2.53
C SER A 212 -9.38 0.68 1.17
N ALA A 213 -8.36 0.97 0.36
CA ALA A 213 -7.96 0.12 -0.76
C ALA A 213 -6.75 -0.69 -0.33
N VAL A 214 -6.89 -2.02 -0.26
CA VAL A 214 -5.81 -2.90 0.23
C VAL A 214 -5.07 -3.57 -0.92
N GLY A 215 -3.78 -3.75 -0.70
CA GLY A 215 -2.86 -4.42 -1.61
C GLY A 215 -2.79 -3.84 -3.02
N LEU A 216 -2.84 -2.52 -3.11
CA LEU A 216 -2.53 -1.81 -4.35
C LEU A 216 -1.07 -2.08 -4.73
N PRO A 217 -0.81 -2.50 -5.97
CA PRO A 217 0.50 -2.95 -6.42
C PRO A 217 1.39 -1.77 -6.80
N LEU A 218 1.67 -0.85 -5.89
CA LEU A 218 2.37 0.41 -6.19
C LEU A 218 3.87 0.18 -6.46
N THR A 219 4.44 0.97 -7.37
CA THR A 219 5.87 0.95 -7.70
C THR A 219 6.50 2.31 -7.42
N PRO A 220 7.82 2.39 -7.13
CA PRO A 220 8.52 3.66 -6.97
C PRO A 220 8.63 4.46 -8.29
N TYR A 221 8.33 3.82 -9.43
CA TYR A 221 8.32 4.45 -10.74
C TYR A 221 7.01 5.18 -11.05
N LEU A 222 7.14 6.39 -11.57
CA LEU A 222 6.03 7.25 -11.97
C LEU A 222 5.74 7.11 -13.47
N ASP A 223 4.50 7.36 -13.85
CA ASP A 223 4.04 7.29 -15.24
C ASP A 223 4.91 8.20 -16.12
N TYR A 224 5.19 9.42 -15.66
CA TYR A 224 5.98 10.40 -16.43
C TYR A 224 7.45 9.99 -16.58
N SER A 225 8.04 9.32 -15.58
CA SER A 225 9.46 8.97 -15.63
C SER A 225 9.69 7.78 -16.56
N ARG A 226 8.71 6.87 -16.63
CA ARG A 226 8.80 5.65 -17.41
C ARG A 226 8.26 5.77 -18.82
N GLY A 227 7.14 6.47 -19.04
CA GLY A 227 6.56 6.63 -20.37
C GLY A 227 6.46 5.30 -21.11
N ASN A 228 7.19 5.18 -22.24
CA ASN A 228 7.29 3.97 -23.06
C ASN A 228 8.65 3.23 -22.93
N LYS A 229 9.49 3.61 -21.97
CA LYS A 229 10.79 2.97 -21.72
C LYS A 229 10.60 1.48 -21.42
N SER A 230 11.60 0.66 -21.71
CA SER A 230 11.56 -0.76 -21.34
C SER A 230 11.83 -0.92 -19.84
N LEU A 231 11.26 -1.95 -19.20
CA LEU A 231 11.52 -2.26 -17.79
C LEU A 231 13.02 -2.26 -17.45
N ARG A 232 13.84 -2.86 -18.33
CA ARG A 232 15.29 -3.02 -18.17
C ARG A 232 16.07 -1.71 -18.19
N SER A 233 15.49 -0.65 -18.74
CA SER A 233 16.14 0.66 -18.80
C SER A 233 15.90 1.50 -17.54
N GLY A 234 15.38 0.90 -16.47
CA GLY A 234 15.14 1.54 -15.18
C GLY A 234 16.40 2.13 -14.55
N GLN A 235 16.33 3.36 -14.04
CA GLN A 235 17.43 3.98 -13.33
C GLN A 235 17.01 4.40 -11.92
N GLU A 236 17.96 4.42 -10.98
CA GLU A 236 17.68 4.82 -9.59
C GLU A 236 17.16 6.27 -9.50
N VAL A 237 17.66 7.17 -10.35
CA VAL A 237 17.22 8.58 -10.39
C VAL A 237 15.74 8.75 -10.75
N GLU A 238 15.12 7.73 -11.33
CA GLU A 238 13.70 7.73 -11.69
C GLU A 238 12.79 7.28 -10.53
N TYR A 239 13.38 6.89 -9.39
CA TYR A 239 12.65 6.44 -8.21
C TYR A 239 12.09 7.57 -7.37
N GLN A 240 10.85 7.37 -6.93
CA GLN A 240 10.25 8.06 -5.80
C GLN A 240 9.92 6.99 -4.75
N PRO A 241 10.62 6.95 -3.59
CA PRO A 241 10.42 5.92 -2.54
C PRO A 241 9.12 6.12 -1.74
N TYR A 242 8.16 6.81 -2.34
CA TYR A 242 6.84 7.07 -1.83
C TYR A 242 5.91 7.43 -2.98
N GLN A 243 4.61 7.29 -2.79
CA GLN A 243 3.58 7.72 -3.71
C GLN A 243 2.72 8.79 -3.04
N ARG A 244 2.33 9.79 -3.81
CA ARG A 244 1.44 10.86 -3.35
C ARG A 244 0.02 10.49 -3.70
N VAL A 245 -0.80 10.26 -2.70
CA VAL A 245 -2.22 9.96 -2.86
C VAL A 245 -3.04 11.20 -2.53
N ILE A 246 -3.94 11.57 -3.43
CA ILE A 246 -4.94 12.61 -3.24
C ILE A 246 -6.24 11.93 -2.83
N ILE A 247 -6.80 12.36 -1.71
CA ILE A 247 -8.13 11.99 -1.27
C ILE A 247 -9.07 13.14 -1.55
N THR A 248 -10.22 12.86 -2.16
CA THR A 248 -11.33 13.82 -2.30
C THR A 248 -12.51 13.28 -1.51
N LEU A 249 -13.08 14.09 -0.62
CA LEU A 249 -14.29 13.72 0.12
C LEU A 249 -15.52 14.10 -0.70
N ASN A 250 -16.35 13.12 -1.01
CA ASN A 250 -17.64 13.35 -1.68
C ASN A 250 -18.80 13.01 -0.74
N ASP A 251 -19.96 13.59 -1.02
CA ASP A 251 -21.23 13.20 -0.42
C ASP A 251 -21.81 11.93 -1.07
N ALA A 252 -22.95 11.45 -0.56
CA ALA A 252 -23.64 10.28 -1.06
C ALA A 252 -24.14 10.42 -2.51
N ALA A 253 -24.28 11.64 -3.02
CA ALA A 253 -24.62 11.93 -4.41
C ALA A 253 -23.37 11.99 -5.33
N GLY A 254 -22.18 11.82 -4.76
CA GLY A 254 -20.91 11.87 -5.48
C GLY A 254 -20.41 13.30 -5.72
N LYS A 255 -21.02 14.31 -5.11
CA LYS A 255 -20.56 15.70 -5.21
C LYS A 255 -19.46 15.98 -4.18
N PRO A 256 -18.41 16.74 -4.52
CA PRO A 256 -17.39 17.12 -3.55
C PRO A 256 -17.98 17.85 -2.34
N VAL A 257 -17.58 17.42 -1.15
CA VAL A 257 -17.86 18.14 0.10
C VAL A 257 -17.01 19.41 0.10
N ALA A 258 -17.63 20.54 0.43
CA ALA A 258 -16.94 21.82 0.48
C ALA A 258 -16.11 21.97 1.77
N ASP A 259 -14.91 22.53 1.64
CA ASP A 259 -14.14 23.09 2.74
C ASP A 259 -14.66 24.51 3.09
N ARG A 260 -14.12 25.13 4.15
CA ARG A 260 -14.51 26.46 4.64
C ARG A 260 -14.40 27.58 3.60
N ASP A 261 -13.49 27.45 2.65
CA ASP A 261 -13.30 28.39 1.54
C ASP A 261 -14.18 28.06 0.31
N SER A 262 -15.13 27.12 0.45
CA SER A 262 -16.00 26.61 -0.61
C SER A 262 -15.28 25.82 -1.72
N THR A 263 -14.00 25.48 -1.55
CA THR A 263 -13.30 24.57 -2.45
C THR A 263 -13.62 23.10 -2.12
N ALA A 264 -13.33 22.19 -3.05
CA ALA A 264 -13.50 20.76 -2.78
C ALA A 264 -12.52 20.30 -1.69
N LEU A 265 -13.04 19.63 -0.65
CA LEU A 265 -12.21 19.08 0.41
C LEU A 265 -11.30 17.99 -0.16
N THR A 266 -10.02 18.31 -0.23
CA THR A 266 -8.97 17.40 -0.67
C THR A 266 -7.88 17.27 0.38
N ALA A 267 -7.30 16.08 0.48
CA ALA A 267 -6.19 15.81 1.37
C ALA A 267 -5.08 15.08 0.62
N LEU A 268 -3.85 15.36 0.99
CA LEU A 268 -2.66 14.68 0.47
C LEU A 268 -2.17 13.67 1.51
N GLY A 269 -2.02 12.42 1.10
CA GLY A 269 -1.27 11.40 1.81
C GLY A 269 0.03 11.06 1.08
N VAL A 270 0.98 10.52 1.85
CA VAL A 270 2.22 9.96 1.33
C VAL A 270 2.29 8.51 1.75
N ILE A 271 2.42 7.62 0.78
CA ILE A 271 2.47 6.16 0.97
C ILE A 271 3.89 5.73 0.67
N ALA A 272 4.62 5.22 1.66
CA ALA A 272 5.96 4.68 1.43
C ALA A 272 5.87 3.52 0.43
N VAL A 273 6.77 3.48 -0.54
CA VAL A 273 6.86 2.38 -1.51
C VAL A 273 8.30 1.93 -1.57
N ASP A 274 8.48 0.61 -1.46
CA ASP A 274 9.80 0.01 -1.47
C ASP A 274 10.49 0.25 -2.82
N ALA A 275 11.76 0.62 -2.74
CA ALA A 275 12.63 0.80 -3.88
C ALA A 275 13.59 -0.40 -3.97
N PRO A 276 13.69 -1.07 -5.13
CA PRO A 276 14.70 -2.10 -5.34
C PRO A 276 16.10 -1.49 -5.17
N ALA A 277 16.76 -1.84 -4.07
CA ALA A 277 18.14 -1.47 -3.73
C ALA A 277 18.86 -2.65 -3.05
N CYS A 278 18.43 -3.87 -3.38
CA CYS A 278 18.96 -5.10 -2.81
C CYS A 278 20.47 -5.21 -3.03
N ASP A 279 20.98 -4.70 -4.15
CA ASP A 279 22.39 -4.66 -4.52
C ASP A 279 23.28 -3.94 -3.49
N ARG A 280 22.75 -2.98 -2.74
CA ARG A 280 23.52 -2.27 -1.70
C ARG A 280 23.92 -3.17 -0.54
N CYS A 281 23.07 -4.13 -0.22
CA CYS A 281 23.31 -5.07 0.88
C CYS A 281 23.76 -6.44 0.36
N HIS A 282 23.17 -6.90 -0.74
CA HIS A 282 23.34 -8.23 -1.33
C HIS A 282 24.22 -8.25 -2.59
N GLY A 283 24.72 -7.10 -3.07
CA GLY A 283 25.56 -7.03 -4.28
C GLY A 283 27.06 -7.06 -4.04
N SER A 284 27.53 -7.47 -2.84
CA SER A 284 28.94 -7.38 -2.47
C SER A 284 29.58 -8.72 -2.17
N ALA A 285 30.91 -8.80 -2.36
CA ALA A 285 31.70 -9.95 -1.93
C ALA A 285 31.64 -10.18 -0.41
N ARG A 286 31.45 -9.12 0.37
CA ARG A 286 31.25 -9.20 1.82
C ARG A 286 29.95 -9.92 2.17
N ALA A 287 28.88 -9.65 1.43
CA ALA A 287 27.59 -10.27 1.67
C ALA A 287 27.53 -11.73 1.17
N ASN A 288 28.16 -12.00 0.04
CA ASN A 288 27.99 -13.28 -0.67
C ASN A 288 29.17 -14.25 -0.56
N GLY A 289 30.32 -13.82 -0.04
CA GLY A 289 31.54 -14.63 -0.03
C GLY A 289 31.86 -15.18 -1.42
N GLU A 290 32.02 -16.50 -1.54
CA GLU A 290 32.30 -17.19 -2.81
C GLU A 290 31.18 -17.06 -3.85
N ARG A 291 29.92 -16.86 -3.41
CA ARG A 291 28.77 -16.67 -4.32
C ARG A 291 28.79 -15.32 -5.05
N ALA A 292 29.66 -14.39 -4.63
CA ALA A 292 29.82 -13.10 -5.31
C ALA A 292 30.24 -13.22 -6.77
N LYS A 293 30.86 -14.35 -7.17
CA LYS A 293 31.09 -14.63 -8.59
C LYS A 293 29.77 -14.79 -9.36
N LYS A 294 28.79 -15.53 -8.81
CA LYS A 294 27.48 -15.74 -9.45
C LYS A 294 26.73 -14.42 -9.62
N TRP A 295 26.74 -13.57 -8.60
CA TRP A 295 26.19 -12.22 -8.69
C TRP A 295 26.82 -11.42 -9.85
N ARG A 296 28.15 -11.41 -9.98
CA ARG A 296 28.83 -10.73 -11.08
C ARG A 296 28.51 -11.33 -12.46
N ASP A 297 28.47 -12.66 -12.54
CA ASP A 297 28.14 -13.36 -13.78
C ASP A 297 26.71 -13.01 -14.23
N GLU A 298 25.75 -12.94 -13.30
CA GLU A 298 24.35 -12.57 -13.57
C GLU A 298 24.22 -11.11 -14.01
N ALA A 299 24.85 -10.16 -13.30
CA ALA A 299 24.83 -8.75 -13.71
C ALA A 299 25.43 -8.58 -15.12
N ALA A 300 26.54 -9.28 -15.40
CA ALA A 300 27.14 -9.28 -16.72
C ALA A 300 26.25 -9.93 -17.79
N TYR A 301 25.49 -10.97 -17.45
CA TYR A 301 24.52 -11.60 -18.35
C TYR A 301 23.45 -10.59 -18.78
N TRP A 302 22.86 -9.84 -17.86
CA TRP A 302 21.84 -8.84 -18.19
C TRP A 302 22.39 -7.76 -19.13
N LEU A 303 23.55 -7.20 -18.82
CA LEU A 303 24.19 -6.15 -19.63
C LEU A 303 24.62 -6.63 -21.02
N LYS A 304 25.12 -7.87 -21.14
CA LYS A 304 25.59 -8.42 -22.43
C LYS A 304 24.45 -8.91 -23.31
N THR A 305 23.38 -9.43 -22.70
CA THR A 305 22.27 -10.06 -23.42
C THR A 305 21.26 -9.02 -23.89
N TYR A 306 21.05 -7.97 -23.11
CA TYR A 306 20.03 -6.95 -23.37
C TYR A 306 20.67 -5.57 -23.51
N GLY A 307 20.73 -5.07 -24.75
CA GLY A 307 21.35 -3.77 -25.05
C GLY A 307 20.65 -2.55 -24.42
N ASP A 308 19.47 -2.74 -23.83
CA ASP A 308 18.71 -1.72 -23.12
C ASP A 308 18.76 -1.86 -21.58
N ALA A 309 19.48 -2.85 -21.05
CA ALA A 309 19.66 -3.02 -19.61
C ALA A 309 20.63 -1.99 -19.04
N THR A 310 20.22 -1.31 -17.97
CA THR A 310 21.09 -0.43 -17.20
C THR A 310 21.91 -1.22 -16.17
N GLU A 311 23.01 -0.64 -15.70
CA GLU A 311 23.78 -1.20 -14.59
C GLU A 311 22.92 -1.35 -13.33
N HIS A 312 22.06 -0.36 -13.06
CA HIS A 312 21.13 -0.39 -11.94
C HIS A 312 20.17 -1.59 -12.00
N PHE A 313 19.54 -1.79 -13.17
CA PHE A 313 18.67 -2.94 -13.39
C PHE A 313 19.44 -4.26 -13.22
N ALA A 314 20.58 -4.39 -13.89
CA ALA A 314 21.40 -5.61 -13.85
C ALA A 314 21.91 -5.93 -12.44
N ALA A 315 22.34 -4.94 -11.68
CA ALA A 315 22.81 -5.10 -10.30
C ALA A 315 21.69 -5.51 -9.36
N THR A 316 20.51 -4.91 -9.50
CA THR A 316 19.31 -5.25 -8.72
C THR A 316 18.85 -6.67 -8.99
N GLU A 317 18.76 -7.08 -10.27
CA GLU A 317 18.38 -8.44 -10.66
C GLU A 317 19.40 -9.47 -10.15
N ALA A 318 20.70 -9.17 -10.29
CA ALA A 318 21.75 -10.02 -9.77
C ALA A 318 21.70 -10.18 -8.24
N ALA A 319 21.34 -9.11 -7.52
CA ALA A 319 21.20 -9.14 -6.06
C ALA A 319 19.96 -9.92 -5.59
N ALA A 320 18.99 -10.16 -6.46
CA ALA A 320 17.81 -10.93 -6.13
C ALA A 320 18.02 -12.45 -6.22
N ILE A 321 19.13 -12.91 -6.82
CA ILE A 321 19.52 -14.34 -6.87
C ILE A 321 20.59 -14.73 -5.85
N SER A 322 21.18 -13.75 -5.14
CA SER A 322 22.37 -13.93 -4.30
C SER A 322 22.07 -14.46 -2.90
#